data_AF-A0ABD2MV42-F1
#
_entry.id   AF-A0ABD2MV42-F1
#
_cell.length_a   1.000
_cell.length_b   1.000
_cell.length_c   1.000
_cell.angle_alpha   90.00
_cell.angle_beta   90.00
_cell.angle_gamma   90.00
#
_symmetry.space_group_name_H-M   'P 1'
#
loop_
_entity.id
_entity.type
_entity.pdbx_description
1 polymer ?
#
loop_
_entity_poly.entity_id
_entity_poly.type
_entity_poly.pdbx_seq_one_letter_code
_entity_poly.pdbx_strand_id
1 'polypeptide(L)'
;MFEDRERPDKENHDIDKMNQKLMKQLRPADEKVGKPENERTNKLNETTKTLMEKRRKLWSEGKYKRVEYAELNKTIKKMITEDLRKHQQEVEKILKRNRGLNCLILQQGKLIISFKRQKEI
;
A
#
# COMPACT_ATOMS: atom_id res chain seq x y z
N MET A 1 -39.79 -21.40 41.10
CA MET A 1 -39.90 -20.24 40.19
C MET A 1 -38.51 -19.64 40.11
N PHE A 2 -37.89 -19.64 38.93
CA PHE A 2 -36.58 -19.03 38.73
C PHE A 2 -36.81 -17.57 38.33
N GLU A 3 -36.29 -16.65 39.14
CA GLU A 3 -36.33 -15.22 38.83
C GLU A 3 -35.34 -14.94 37.70
N ASP A 4 -35.87 -14.52 36.55
CA ASP A 4 -35.11 -13.94 35.45
C ASP A 4 -34.43 -12.66 35.93
N ARG A 5 -33.16 -12.76 36.28
CA ARG A 5 -32.32 -11.58 36.54
C ARG A 5 -31.96 -10.96 35.19
N GLU A 6 -32.76 -9.99 34.76
CA GLU A 6 -32.43 -9.10 33.65
C GLU A 6 -31.03 -8.51 33.88
N ARG A 7 -30.10 -8.78 32.96
CA ARG A 7 -28.79 -8.12 32.96
C ARG A 7 -29.01 -6.65 32.55
N PRO A 8 -28.40 -5.69 33.25
CA PRO A 8 -28.54 -4.29 32.86
C PRO A 8 -27.77 -4.03 31.57
N ASP A 9 -28.49 -3.79 30.47
CA ASP A 9 -27.97 -3.44 29.13
C ASP A 9 -27.29 -2.05 29.05
N LYS A 10 -26.88 -1.45 30.18
CA LYS A 10 -26.51 -0.04 30.26
C LYS A 10 -25.05 0.29 29.91
N GLU A 11 -24.17 -0.69 29.74
CA GLU A 11 -22.74 -0.43 29.48
C GLU A 11 -22.35 -0.44 27.99
N ASN A 12 -23.16 -1.03 27.11
CA ASN A 12 -22.80 -1.15 25.68
C ASN A 12 -22.96 0.17 24.89
N HIS A 13 -23.86 1.05 25.33
CA HIS A 13 -24.22 2.24 24.56
C HIS A 13 -23.12 3.33 24.57
N ASP A 14 -22.31 3.36 25.63
CA ASP A 14 -21.15 4.26 25.72
C ASP A 14 -19.98 3.75 24.87
N ILE A 15 -19.77 2.43 24.83
CA ILE A 15 -18.75 1.79 24.00
C ILE A 15 -19.06 2.03 22.52
N ASP A 16 -20.32 1.86 22.10
CA ASP A 16 -20.74 2.07 20.71
C ASP A 16 -20.60 3.52 20.26
N LYS A 17 -20.96 4.49 21.12
CA LYS A 17 -20.75 5.92 20.84
C LYS A 17 -19.28 6.28 20.75
N MET A 18 -18.46 5.71 21.63
CA MET A 18 -17.02 5.93 21.63
C MET A 18 -16.37 5.33 20.37
N ASN A 19 -16.80 4.13 19.97
CA ASN A 19 -16.39 3.47 18.72
C ASN A 19 -16.78 4.29 17.48
N GLN A 20 -18.01 4.81 17.42
CA GLN A 20 -18.44 5.67 16.31
C GLN A 20 -17.61 6.95 16.20
N LYS A 21 -17.24 7.56 17.34
CA LYS A 21 -16.41 8.76 17.39
C LYS A 21 -14.97 8.46 16.93
N LEU A 22 -14.42 7.32 17.35
CA LEU A 22 -13.13 6.81 16.90
C LEU A 22 -13.11 6.56 15.39
N MET A 23 -14.13 5.90 14.85
CA MET A 23 -14.26 5.61 13.43
C MET A 23 -14.47 6.89 12.58
N LYS A 24 -15.10 7.93 13.12
CA LYS A 24 -15.19 9.24 12.46
C LYS A 24 -13.83 9.95 12.38
N GLN A 25 -12.96 9.74 13.36
CA GLN A 25 -11.61 10.33 13.37
C GLN A 25 -10.61 9.53 12.53
N LEU A 26 -10.75 8.20 12.50
CA LEU A 26 -9.87 7.30 11.74
C LEU A 26 -10.12 7.36 10.23
N ARG A 27 -11.38 7.48 9.78
CA ARG A 27 -11.72 7.56 8.35
C ARG A 27 -10.92 8.60 7.55
N PRO A 28 -10.88 9.88 7.93
CA PRO A 28 -10.12 10.89 7.20
C PRO A 28 -8.59 10.74 7.34
N ALA A 29 -8.11 9.98 8.33
CA ALA A 29 -6.70 9.62 8.42
C ALA A 29 -6.36 8.47 7.46
N ASP A 30 -7.22 7.47 7.37
CA ASP A 30 -7.06 6.30 6.51
C ASP A 30 -7.17 6.66 5.01
N GLU A 31 -8.02 7.63 4.65
CA GLU A 31 -8.10 8.20 3.30
C GLU A 31 -6.84 8.99 2.88
N LYS A 32 -6.07 9.51 3.84
CA LYS A 32 -4.84 10.27 3.56
C LYS A 32 -3.62 9.37 3.37
N VAL A 33 -3.65 8.14 3.87
CA VAL A 33 -2.58 7.17 3.69
C VAL A 33 -2.61 6.68 2.25
N GLY A 34 -1.52 6.88 1.52
CA GLY A 34 -1.37 6.29 0.19
C GLY A 34 -1.24 4.79 0.34
N LYS A 35 -2.33 4.04 0.11
CA LYS A 35 -2.27 2.58 0.10
C LYS A 35 -1.62 2.18 -1.23
N PRO A 36 -0.59 1.31 -1.23
CA PRO A 36 -0.18 0.69 -2.48
C PRO A 36 -1.40 -0.03 -3.04
N GLU A 37 -1.69 0.19 -4.31
CA GLU A 37 -2.77 -0.49 -5.00
C GLU A 37 -2.47 -2.00 -4.89
N ASN A 38 -3.29 -2.73 -4.15
CA ASN A 38 -3.17 -4.19 -3.95
C ASN A 38 -3.51 -4.97 -5.23
N GLU A 39 -3.59 -4.27 -6.35
CA GLU A 39 -3.58 -4.88 -7.65
C GLU A 39 -2.29 -5.68 -7.80
N ARG A 40 -2.40 -6.85 -8.44
CA ARG A 40 -1.23 -7.57 -8.97
C ARG A 40 -0.66 -6.72 -10.13
N THR A 41 -0.16 -5.53 -9.80
CA THR A 41 0.39 -4.58 -10.74
C THR A 41 1.56 -5.28 -11.41
N ASN A 42 1.49 -5.30 -12.74
CA ASN A 42 2.49 -5.97 -13.53
C ASN A 42 3.80 -5.20 -13.37
N LYS A 43 4.76 -5.77 -12.65
CA LYS A 43 6.08 -5.14 -12.39
C LYS A 43 6.90 -4.90 -13.66
N LEU A 44 6.45 -5.46 -14.78
CA LEU A 44 7.08 -5.36 -16.09
C LEU A 44 6.21 -4.54 -17.03
N ASN A 45 6.86 -3.63 -17.73
CA ASN A 45 6.24 -2.83 -18.75
C ASN A 45 5.79 -3.70 -19.93
N GLU A 46 4.77 -3.26 -20.66
CA GLU A 46 4.22 -4.00 -21.82
C GLU A 46 5.27 -4.22 -22.89
N THR A 47 6.13 -3.22 -23.13
CA THR A 47 7.26 -3.31 -24.07
C THR A 47 8.20 -4.46 -23.72
N THR A 48 8.54 -4.62 -22.44
CA THR A 48 9.37 -5.72 -21.94
C THR A 48 8.71 -7.07 -22.17
N LYS A 49 7.39 -7.18 -21.94
CA LYS A 49 6.63 -8.41 -22.22
C LYS A 49 6.63 -8.75 -23.71
N THR A 50 6.42 -7.78 -24.59
CA THR A 50 6.46 -7.96 -26.04
C THR A 50 7.83 -8.47 -26.51
N LEU A 51 8.92 -7.95 -25.94
CA LEU A 51 10.27 -8.47 -26.23
C LEU A 51 10.45 -9.91 -25.74
N MET A 52 9.92 -10.25 -24.57
CA MET A 52 9.95 -11.62 -24.04
C MET A 52 9.11 -12.59 -24.89
N GLU A 53 7.97 -12.16 -25.42
CA GLU A 53 7.18 -12.94 -26.37
C GLU A 53 7.91 -13.12 -27.70
N LYS A 54 8.54 -12.07 -28.23
CA LYS A 54 9.39 -12.17 -29.42
C LYS A 54 10.52 -13.19 -29.21
N ARG A 55 11.16 -13.19 -28.03
CA ARG A 55 12.17 -14.20 -27.68
C ARG A 55 11.59 -15.62 -27.69
N ARG A 56 10.40 -15.81 -27.10
CA ARG A 56 9.73 -17.12 -27.08
C ARG A 56 9.41 -17.62 -28.48
N LYS A 57 8.88 -16.75 -29.35
CA LYS A 57 8.59 -17.07 -30.76
C LYS A 57 9.84 -17.47 -31.53
N LEU A 58 10.92 -16.69 -31.40
CA LEU A 58 12.21 -17.01 -32.03
C LEU A 58 12.74 -18.36 -31.58
N TRP A 59 12.63 -18.68 -30.28
CA TRP A 59 13.04 -19.98 -29.76
C TRP A 59 12.17 -21.13 -30.28
N SER A 60 10.85 -20.97 -30.27
CA SER A 60 9.92 -22.02 -30.74
C SER A 60 10.02 -22.30 -32.23
N GLU A 61 10.33 -21.28 -33.03
CA GLU A 61 10.46 -21.41 -34.49
C GLU A 61 11.82 -21.99 -34.91
N GLY A 62 12.80 -22.05 -34.00
CA GLY A 62 14.15 -22.57 -34.27
C GLY A 62 14.97 -21.75 -35.29
N LYS A 63 14.42 -20.65 -35.79
CA LYS A 63 14.99 -19.81 -36.86
C LYS A 63 15.51 -18.49 -36.30
N TYR A 64 16.56 -18.54 -35.50
CA TYR A 64 17.21 -17.33 -34.99
C TYR A 64 18.69 -17.29 -35.32
N LYS A 65 19.19 -16.12 -35.76
CA LYS A 65 20.63 -15.89 -35.81
C LYS A 65 21.13 -15.72 -34.38
N ARG A 66 22.25 -16.39 -34.06
CA ARG A 66 22.83 -16.40 -32.71
C ARG A 66 23.09 -14.99 -32.15
N VAL A 67 23.53 -14.07 -33.01
CA VAL A 67 23.82 -12.67 -32.65
C VAL A 67 22.53 -11.92 -32.29
N GLU A 68 21.52 -11.96 -33.16
CA GLU A 68 20.22 -11.29 -32.96
C GLU A 68 19.52 -11.80 -31.67
N TYR A 69 19.60 -13.11 -31.40
CA TYR A 69 19.06 -13.70 -30.18
C TYR A 69 19.83 -13.28 -28.91
N ALA A 70 21.15 -13.17 -29.00
CA ALA A 70 21.99 -12.70 -27.89
C ALA A 70 21.72 -11.22 -27.57
N GLU A 71 21.58 -10.38 -28.60
CA GLU A 71 21.23 -8.96 -28.45
C GLU A 71 19.85 -8.79 -27.83
N LEU A 72 18.85 -9.53 -28.31
CA LEU A 72 17.50 -9.51 -27.75
C LEU A 72 17.51 -9.87 -26.26
N ASN A 73 18.27 -10.89 -25.85
CA ASN A 73 18.42 -11.26 -24.45
C ASN A 73 19.09 -10.17 -23.61
N LYS A 74 20.13 -9.50 -24.13
CA LYS A 74 20.78 -8.38 -23.45
C LYS A 74 19.78 -7.23 -23.24
N THR A 75 18.98 -6.90 -24.26
CA THR A 75 17.96 -5.85 -24.18
C THR A 75 16.87 -6.19 -23.18
N ILE A 76 16.34 -7.42 -23.19
CA ILE A 76 15.34 -7.87 -22.20
C ILE A 76 15.90 -7.75 -20.77
N LYS A 77 17.14 -8.18 -20.54
CA LYS A 77 17.76 -8.10 -19.21
C LYS A 77 17.89 -6.65 -18.72
N LYS A 78 18.30 -5.72 -19.59
CA LYS A 78 18.36 -4.29 -19.28
C LYS A 78 16.98 -3.73 -18.92
N MET A 79 15.98 -3.98 -19.77
CA MET A 79 14.61 -3.50 -19.58
C MET A 79 13.98 -4.02 -18.29
N ILE A 80 14.14 -5.30 -17.96
CA ILE A 80 13.64 -5.87 -16.69
C ILE A 80 14.27 -5.14 -15.49
N THR A 81 15.57 -4.88 -15.55
CA THR A 81 16.29 -4.21 -14.45
C THR A 81 15.78 -2.78 -14.27
N GLU A 82 15.53 -2.07 -15.37
CA GLU A 82 14.96 -0.73 -15.35
C GLU A 82 13.52 -0.70 -14.84
N ASP A 83 12.67 -1.61 -15.29
CA ASP A 83 11.27 -1.72 -14.86
C ASP A 83 11.17 -2.01 -13.36
N LEU A 84 11.99 -2.94 -12.85
CA LEU A 84 12.06 -3.23 -11.41
C LEU A 84 12.55 -2.02 -10.61
N ARG A 85 13.53 -1.28 -11.12
CA ARG A 85 14.03 -0.07 -10.46
C ARG A 85 12.96 1.02 -10.40
N LYS A 86 12.21 1.23 -11.47
CA LYS A 86 11.10 2.21 -11.51
C LYS A 86 10.00 1.82 -10.52
N HIS A 87 9.60 0.55 -10.51
CA HIS A 87 8.58 0.08 -9.59
C HIS A 87 9.03 0.21 -8.11
N GLN A 88 10.29 -0.10 -7.81
CA GLN A 88 10.86 0.12 -6.48
C GLN A 88 10.84 1.60 -6.08
N GLN A 89 11.15 2.52 -7.00
CA GLN A 89 11.07 3.96 -6.74
C GLN A 89 9.65 4.44 -6.47
N GLU A 90 8.63 3.88 -7.13
CA GLU A 90 7.23 4.18 -6.87
C GLU A 90 6.82 3.74 -5.47
N VAL A 91 7.18 2.51 -5.08
CA VAL A 91 6.96 2.00 -3.73
C VAL A 91 7.63 2.89 -2.68
N GLU A 92 8.89 3.30 -2.92
CA GLU A 92 9.60 4.21 -2.02
C GLU A 92 8.94 5.59 -1.90
N LYS A 93 8.40 6.14 -3.00
CA LYS A 93 7.65 7.40 -2.97
C LYS A 93 6.40 7.28 -2.09
N ILE A 94 5.65 6.19 -2.23
CA ILE A 94 4.46 5.91 -1.41
C ILE A 94 4.86 5.77 0.06
N LEU A 95 5.90 4.99 0.36
CA LEU A 95 6.41 4.82 1.73
C LEU A 95 6.89 6.14 2.34
N LYS A 96 7.58 6.99 1.59
CA LYS A 96 8.00 8.33 2.05
C LYS A 96 6.81 9.23 2.35
N ARG A 97 5.78 9.24 1.49
CA ARG A 97 4.53 9.99 1.72
C ARG A 97 3.83 9.53 3.00
N ASN A 98 3.77 8.22 3.23
CA ASN A 98 3.16 7.66 4.44
C ASN A 98 3.99 7.91 5.71
N ARG A 99 5.33 7.89 5.62
CA ARG A 99 6.21 8.30 6.74
C ARG A 99 6.06 9.78 7.09
N GLY A 100 5.92 10.65 6.09
CA GLY A 100 5.63 12.08 6.28
C GLY A 100 4.29 12.35 6.98
N LEU A 101 3.30 11.48 6.80
CA LEU A 101 2.04 11.53 7.54
C LEU A 101 2.21 11.06 8.99
N ASN A 102 3.02 10.03 9.24
CA ASN A 102 3.29 9.55 10.60
C ASN A 102 3.98 10.60 11.49
N CYS A 103 4.91 11.40 10.97
CA CYS A 103 5.52 12.48 11.76
C CYS A 103 4.55 13.64 12.05
N LEU A 104 3.62 13.95 11.14
CA LEU A 104 2.54 14.92 11.38
C LEU A 104 1.53 14.41 12.42
N ILE A 105 1.16 13.13 12.37
CA ILE A 105 0.27 12.50 13.36
C ILE A 105 0.92 12.50 14.75
N LEU A 106 2.23 12.24 14.86
CA LEU A 106 2.95 12.31 16.14
C LEU A 106 3.04 13.75 16.68
N GLN A 107 3.22 14.75 15.82
CA GLN A 107 3.22 16.16 16.24
C GLN A 107 1.82 16.61 16.68
N GLN A 108 0.77 16.24 15.96
CA GLN A 108 -0.61 16.52 16.36
C GLN A 108 -1.01 15.75 17.62
N GLY A 109 -0.56 14.50 17.77
CA GLY A 109 -0.76 13.69 18.98
C GLY A 109 -0.14 14.32 20.23
N LYS A 110 1.08 14.86 20.12
CA LYS A 110 1.71 15.63 21.21
C LYS A 110 0.93 16.91 21.54
N LEU A 111 0.44 17.62 20.53
CA LEU A 111 -0.43 18.80 20.69
C LEU A 111 -1.76 18.46 21.39
N ILE A 112 -2.38 17.33 21.04
CA ILE A 112 -3.62 16.85 21.66
C ILE A 112 -3.38 16.45 23.12
N ILE A 113 -2.25 15.79 23.43
CA ILE A 113 -1.87 15.43 24.80
C ILE A 113 -1.62 16.68 25.64
N SER A 114 -0.95 17.71 25.10
CA SER A 114 -0.76 18.98 25.81
C SER A 114 -2.06 19.74 26.04
N PHE A 115 -3.01 19.70 25.08
CA PHE A 115 -4.32 20.34 25.23
C PHE A 115 -5.22 19.65 26.27
N LYS A 116 -5.13 18.33 26.43
CA LYS A 116 -5.85 17.61 27.49
C LYS A 116 -5.31 17.95 28.89
N ARG A 117 -3.98 18.03 29.04
CA ARG A 117 -3.34 18.43 30.31
C ARG A 117 -3.72 19.85 30.77
N GLN A 118 -3.95 20.77 29.83
CA GLN A 118 -4.36 22.14 30.16
C GLN A 118 -5.84 22.29 30.54
N LYS A 119 -6.69 21.30 30.27
CA LYS A 119 -8.11 21.31 30.65
C LYS A 119 -8.40 20.60 31.97
N GLU A 120 -7.43 19.88 32.52
CA GLU A 120 -7.51 19.19 33.81
C GLU A 120 -6.91 20.02 34.97
N ILE A 121 -6.49 21.25 34.69
CA ILE A 121 -6.08 22.28 35.66
C ILE A 121 -7.12 23.40 35.58
#